data_AF-A0A2V5QKE2-F1
#
_entry.id   AF-A0A2V5QKE2-F1
#
_cell.length_a   1.000
_cell.length_b   1.000
_cell.length_c   1.000
_cell.angle_alpha   90.00
_cell.angle_beta   90.00
_cell.angle_gamma   90.00
#
_symmetry.space_group_name_H-M   'P 1'
#
loop_
_entity.id
_entity.type
_entity.pdbx_description
1 polymer ?
#
loop_
_entity_poly.entity_id
_entity_poly.type
_entity_poly.pdbx_seq_one_letter_code
_entity_poly.pdbx_strand_id
1 'polypeptide(L)'
;MKELKMNTRSKSSGQILAIVIILLALIGGGFWWLFSNKQEMAKEGRAFGKEAIQRIAVQHDLAFFSSRLGPQARLQFPPSAQQDFVSRMEKLGAPVGPVDVQGDIQFQSQFFEPTGNFHARINYPARGADINIAISHPVGRWQIDDVSFAPDPER
;
A
#
# COMPACT_ATOMS: atom_id res chain seq x y z
N MET A 1 39.39 0.73 -70.87
CA MET A 1 37.98 0.48 -70.49
C MET A 1 37.86 0.73 -69.00
N LYS A 2 36.91 1.57 -68.57
CA LYS A 2 36.67 1.89 -67.15
C LYS A 2 35.60 0.94 -66.62
N GLU A 3 35.94 0.10 -65.66
CA GLU A 3 34.96 -0.72 -64.93
C GLU A 3 34.65 -0.07 -63.57
N LEU A 4 33.37 -0.11 -63.22
CA LEU A 4 32.67 0.79 -62.32
C LEU A 4 32.99 0.55 -60.85
N LYS A 5 33.41 1.62 -60.17
CA LYS A 5 33.50 1.70 -58.71
C LYS A 5 32.08 1.75 -58.14
N MET A 6 31.57 0.60 -57.72
CA MET A 6 30.25 0.49 -57.11
C MET A 6 30.31 0.99 -55.66
N ASN A 7 29.98 2.27 -55.46
CA ASN A 7 29.78 2.84 -54.13
C ASN A 7 28.53 2.21 -53.51
N THR A 8 28.71 1.27 -52.58
CA THR A 8 27.67 0.79 -51.68
C THR A 8 27.21 1.94 -50.80
N ARG A 9 26.24 2.72 -51.28
CA ARG A 9 25.66 3.84 -50.55
C ARG A 9 24.73 3.29 -49.48
N SER A 10 25.26 3.28 -48.26
CA SER A 10 24.61 3.01 -46.98
C SER A 10 23.13 3.44 -46.92
N LYS A 11 22.22 2.45 -46.93
CA LYS A 11 20.86 2.56 -46.38
C LYS A 11 20.81 2.19 -44.89
N SER A 12 21.97 2.13 -44.22
CA SER A 12 22.09 1.62 -42.84
C SER A 12 21.78 2.68 -41.78
N SER A 13 22.01 3.97 -42.07
CA SER A 13 21.87 5.04 -41.07
C SER A 13 20.41 5.30 -40.62
N GLY A 14 19.43 5.15 -41.52
CA GLY A 14 18.02 5.36 -41.18
C GLY A 14 17.40 4.21 -40.38
N GLN A 15 17.88 2.98 -40.62
CA GLN A 15 17.41 1.79 -39.92
C GLN A 15 17.89 1.77 -38.46
N ILE A 16 19.14 2.19 -38.20
CA ILE A 16 19.67 2.29 -36.83
C ILE A 16 18.89 3.33 -36.02
N LEU A 17 18.58 4.49 -36.61
CA LEU A 17 17.79 5.53 -35.94
C LEU A 17 16.38 5.04 -35.60
N ALA A 18 15.72 4.33 -36.52
CA ALA A 18 14.39 3.75 -36.27
C ALA A 18 14.42 2.72 -35.13
N ILE A 19 15.44 1.85 -35.07
CA ILE A 19 15.61 0.87 -33.99
C ILE A 19 15.80 1.58 -32.64
N VAL A 20 16.60 2.64 -32.59
CA VAL A 20 16.82 3.44 -31.36
C VAL A 20 15.52 4.09 -30.89
N ILE A 21 14.71 4.65 -31.80
CA ILE A 21 13.41 5.24 -31.44
C ILE A 21 12.47 4.18 -30.88
N ILE A 22 12.40 2.99 -31.50
CA ILE A 22 11.56 1.89 -31.00
C ILE A 22 12.04 1.44 -29.61
N LEU A 23 13.36 1.31 -29.40
CA LEU A 23 13.91 0.97 -28.09
C LEU A 23 13.56 2.02 -27.02
N LEU A 24 13.70 3.31 -27.34
CA LEU A 24 13.32 4.39 -26.44
C LEU A 24 11.82 4.41 -26.16
N ALA A 25 10.98 4.11 -27.16
CA ALA A 25 9.54 4.00 -26.97
C ALA A 25 9.16 2.83 -26.05
N LEU A 26 9.82 1.67 -26.19
CA LEU A 26 9.60 0.51 -25.32
C LEU A 26 10.07 0.77 -23.88
N ILE A 27 11.25 1.37 -23.71
CA ILE A 27 11.79 1.71 -22.39
C ILE A 27 10.92 2.78 -21.72
N GLY A 28 10.57 3.84 -22.45
CA GLY A 28 9.72 4.91 -21.95
C GLY A 28 8.32 4.42 -21.60
N GLY A 29 7.70 3.61 -22.46
CA GLY A 29 6.40 3.00 -22.20
C GLY A 29 6.43 2.06 -20.99
N GLY A 30 7.46 1.21 -20.87
CA GLY A 30 7.64 0.34 -19.72
C GLY A 30 7.85 1.11 -18.41
N PHE A 31 8.65 2.17 -18.43
CA PHE A 31 8.88 3.01 -17.26
C PHE A 31 7.61 3.76 -16.83
N TRP A 32 6.86 4.30 -17.78
CA TRP A 32 5.60 5.00 -17.50
C TRP A 32 4.53 4.06 -16.92
N TRP A 33 4.43 2.84 -17.44
CA TRP A 33 3.53 1.81 -16.92
C TRP A 33 3.89 1.41 -15.49
N LEU A 34 5.18 1.18 -15.20
CA LEU A 34 5.64 0.87 -13.84
C LEU A 34 5.33 1.99 -12.85
N PHE A 35 5.56 3.24 -13.24
CA PHE A 35 5.32 4.39 -12.37
C PHE A 35 3.82 4.59 -12.10
N SER A 36 2.99 4.46 -13.13
CA SER A 36 1.53 4.57 -13.03
C SER A 36 0.96 3.51 -12.09
N ASN A 37 1.38 2.24 -12.25
CA ASN A 37 0.96 1.16 -11.36
C ASN A 37 1.39 1.38 -9.91
N LYS A 38 2.60 1.91 -9.67
CA LYS A 38 3.05 2.23 -8.30
C LYS A 38 2.21 3.34 -7.67
N GLN A 39 1.84 4.37 -8.43
CA GLN A 39 0.98 5.43 -7.92
C GLN A 39 -0.43 4.91 -7.57
N GLU A 40 -0.99 4.04 -8.42
CA GLU A 40 -2.29 3.43 -8.19
C GLU A 40 -2.25 2.54 -6.93
N MET A 41 -1.27 1.66 -6.81
CA MET A 41 -1.05 0.85 -5.61
C MET A 41 -0.86 1.71 -4.36
N ALA A 42 -0.09 2.80 -4.44
CA ALA A 42 0.07 3.71 -3.30
C ALA A 42 -1.26 4.35 -2.89
N LYS A 43 -2.09 4.76 -3.86
CA LYS A 43 -3.41 5.34 -3.62
C LYS A 43 -4.36 4.31 -2.99
N GLU A 44 -4.39 3.10 -3.51
CA GLU A 44 -5.18 2.00 -2.94
C GLU A 44 -4.74 1.64 -1.53
N GLY A 45 -3.43 1.53 -1.29
CA GLY A 45 -2.89 1.24 0.03
C GLY A 45 -3.24 2.32 1.06
N ARG A 46 -3.15 3.60 0.68
CA ARG A 46 -3.61 4.72 1.53
C ARG A 46 -5.11 4.62 1.82
N ALA A 47 -5.92 4.30 0.83
CA ALA A 47 -7.36 4.13 1.02
C ALA A 47 -7.64 2.96 1.97
N PHE A 48 -6.95 1.84 1.79
CA PHE A 48 -7.06 0.65 2.63
C PHE A 48 -6.63 0.92 4.08
N GLY A 49 -5.50 1.59 4.32
CA GLY A 49 -5.04 1.93 5.67
C GLY A 49 -6.05 2.81 6.41
N LYS A 50 -6.61 3.81 5.72
CA LYS A 50 -7.69 4.67 6.26
C LYS A 50 -8.95 3.88 6.57
N GLU A 51 -9.39 3.03 5.63
CA GLU A 51 -10.55 2.16 5.83
C GLU A 51 -10.33 1.19 6.99
N ALA A 52 -9.13 0.61 7.12
CA ALA A 52 -8.79 -0.33 8.18
C ALA A 52 -8.90 0.32 9.56
N ILE A 53 -8.30 1.49 9.76
CA ILE A 53 -8.43 2.23 11.03
C ILE A 53 -9.90 2.58 11.29
N GLN A 54 -10.62 3.08 10.29
CA GLN A 54 -12.02 3.44 10.44
C GLN A 54 -12.88 2.23 10.86
N ARG A 55 -12.73 1.10 10.17
CA ARG A 55 -13.52 -0.11 10.45
C ARG A 55 -13.15 -0.75 11.78
N ILE A 56 -11.86 -0.79 12.13
CA ILE A 56 -11.39 -1.46 13.34
C ILE A 56 -11.65 -0.60 14.58
N ALA A 57 -11.30 0.67 14.54
CA ALA A 57 -11.28 1.51 15.74
C ALA A 57 -12.53 2.36 15.94
N VAL A 58 -13.30 2.61 14.89
CA VAL A 58 -14.58 3.34 14.97
C VAL A 58 -15.76 2.41 14.89
N GLN A 59 -15.76 1.49 13.92
CA GLN A 59 -16.90 0.59 13.69
C GLN A 59 -16.79 -0.73 14.46
N HIS A 60 -15.64 -1.02 15.08
CA HIS A 60 -15.40 -2.27 15.80
C HIS A 60 -15.69 -3.52 14.94
N ASP A 61 -15.42 -3.44 13.63
CA ASP A 61 -15.76 -4.46 12.64
C ASP A 61 -14.80 -5.65 12.73
N LEU A 62 -15.13 -6.59 13.62
CA LEU A 62 -14.38 -7.82 13.84
C LEU A 62 -14.30 -8.69 12.58
N ALA A 63 -15.35 -8.70 11.74
CA ALA A 63 -15.38 -9.50 10.53
C ALA A 63 -14.38 -8.97 9.49
N PHE A 64 -14.35 -7.64 9.31
CA PHE A 64 -13.33 -7.00 8.48
C PHE A 64 -11.93 -7.30 9.02
N PHE A 65 -11.70 -7.07 10.32
CA PHE A 65 -10.40 -7.31 10.95
C PHE A 65 -9.91 -8.73 10.68
N SER A 66 -10.71 -9.73 11.06
CA SER A 66 -10.39 -11.15 10.87
C SER A 66 -10.12 -11.52 9.42
N SER A 67 -10.94 -11.01 8.49
CA SER A 67 -10.82 -11.31 7.06
C SER A 67 -9.58 -10.69 6.41
N ARG A 68 -9.05 -9.59 6.98
CA ARG A 68 -7.95 -8.79 6.43
C ARG A 68 -6.60 -9.07 7.08
N LEU A 69 -6.55 -9.83 8.17
CA LEU A 69 -5.27 -10.26 8.76
C LEU A 69 -4.46 -11.09 7.75
N GLY A 70 -3.19 -10.70 7.59
CA GLY A 70 -2.18 -11.48 6.90
C GLY A 70 -1.82 -12.75 7.66
N PRO A 71 -1.13 -13.71 7.02
CA PRO A 71 -0.83 -15.02 7.62
C PRO A 71 -0.10 -14.93 8.96
N GLN A 72 0.92 -14.07 9.07
CA GLN A 72 1.68 -13.88 10.31
C GLN A 72 0.84 -13.19 11.38
N ALA A 73 0.05 -12.17 11.01
CA ALA A 73 -0.83 -11.46 11.92
C ALA A 73 -1.89 -12.38 12.53
N ARG A 74 -2.41 -13.35 11.77
CA ARG A 74 -3.36 -14.36 12.28
C ARG A 74 -2.77 -15.24 13.38
N LEU A 75 -1.46 -15.48 13.38
CA LEU A 75 -0.79 -16.22 14.44
C LEU A 75 -0.70 -15.39 15.73
N GLN A 76 -0.50 -14.08 15.60
CA GLN A 76 -0.43 -13.14 16.73
C GLN A 76 -1.81 -12.78 17.29
N PHE A 77 -2.82 -12.76 16.42
CA PHE A 77 -4.21 -12.47 16.74
C PHE A 77 -5.10 -13.69 16.47
N PRO A 78 -5.07 -14.74 17.31
CA PRO A 78 -6.09 -15.79 17.27
C PRO A 78 -7.49 -15.22 17.55
N PRO A 79 -8.58 -15.95 17.24
CA PRO A 79 -9.95 -15.42 17.36
C PRO A 79 -10.29 -14.79 18.72
N SER A 80 -9.79 -15.36 19.83
CA SER A 80 -9.96 -14.78 21.17
C SER A 80 -9.26 -13.43 21.31
N ALA A 81 -7.99 -13.32 20.88
CA ALA A 81 -7.24 -12.07 20.93
C ALA A 81 -7.84 -10.99 20.02
N GLN A 82 -8.45 -11.37 18.89
CA GLN A 82 -9.19 -10.45 18.02
C GLN A 82 -10.41 -9.87 18.75
N GLN A 83 -11.19 -10.72 19.42
CA GLN A 83 -12.33 -10.29 20.23
C GLN A 83 -11.88 -9.38 21.37
N ASP A 84 -10.85 -9.77 22.13
CA ASP A 84 -10.31 -8.97 23.23
C ASP A 84 -9.77 -7.61 22.76
N PHE A 85 -9.17 -7.57 21.57
CA PHE A 85 -8.71 -6.33 20.95
C PHE A 85 -9.89 -5.39 20.64
N VAL A 86 -10.93 -5.89 19.97
CA VAL A 86 -12.13 -5.10 19.64
C VAL A 86 -12.87 -4.67 20.90
N SER A 87 -13.09 -5.57 21.86
CA SER A 87 -13.79 -5.26 23.10
C SER A 87 -13.08 -4.21 23.97
N ARG A 88 -11.75 -4.07 23.87
CA ARG A 88 -11.02 -2.98 24.54
C ARG A 88 -11.40 -1.61 23.96
N MET A 89 -11.59 -1.52 22.65
CA MET A 89 -12.02 -0.28 21.99
C MET A 89 -13.51 -0.01 22.27
N GLU A 90 -14.36 -1.03 22.22
CA GLU A 90 -15.79 -0.90 22.54
C GLU A 90 -16.04 -0.35 23.96
N LYS A 91 -15.22 -0.77 24.94
CA LYS A 91 -15.28 -0.26 26.32
C LYS A 91 -15.01 1.23 26.44
N LEU A 92 -14.28 1.82 25.48
CA LEU A 92 -14.04 3.26 25.44
C LEU A 92 -15.21 4.02 24.81
N GLY A 93 -16.14 3.33 24.16
CA GLY A 93 -17.31 3.90 23.51
C GLY A 93 -17.06 4.32 22.07
N ALA A 94 -17.97 5.11 21.51
CA ALA A 94 -17.83 5.62 20.15
C ALA A 94 -16.82 6.78 20.10
N PRO A 95 -15.92 6.83 19.11
CA PRO A 95 -15.02 7.97 18.91
C PRO A 95 -15.74 9.31 18.81
N VAL A 96 -15.13 10.35 19.37
CA VAL A 96 -15.60 11.74 19.38
C VAL A 96 -14.81 12.54 18.35
N GLY A 97 -15.49 12.92 17.28
CA GLY A 97 -14.92 13.75 16.21
C GLY A 97 -14.27 12.95 15.09
N PRO A 98 -13.70 13.64 14.09
CA PRO A 98 -13.06 12.99 12.96
C PRO A 98 -11.76 12.30 13.38
N VAL A 99 -11.53 11.10 12.83
CA VAL A 99 -10.27 10.37 12.98
C VAL A 99 -9.32 10.81 11.86
N ASP A 100 -8.24 11.49 12.23
CA ASP A 100 -7.17 11.82 11.29
C ASP A 100 -6.21 10.64 11.19
N VAL A 101 -6.14 10.05 10.00
CA VAL A 101 -5.27 8.92 9.68
C VAL A 101 -4.10 9.43 8.86
N GLN A 102 -2.92 9.27 9.42
CA GLN A 102 -1.65 9.63 8.82
C GLN A 102 -0.87 8.36 8.50
N GLY A 103 -0.05 8.43 7.45
CA GLY A 103 0.71 7.28 6.98
C GLY A 103 0.94 7.34 5.48
N ASP A 104 1.92 6.57 5.01
CA ASP A 104 2.22 6.48 3.59
C ASP A 104 2.64 5.06 3.19
N ILE A 105 2.60 4.81 1.88
CA ILE A 105 3.02 3.56 1.26
C ILE A 105 4.47 3.67 0.82
N GLN A 106 5.25 2.68 1.22
CA GLN A 106 6.64 2.48 0.83
C GLN A 106 6.74 1.25 -0.07
N PHE A 107 7.65 1.29 -1.03
CA PHE A 107 7.93 0.16 -1.91
C PHE A 107 9.34 -0.32 -1.62
N GLN A 108 9.48 -1.52 -1.05
CA GLN A 108 10.79 -2.08 -0.71
C GLN A 108 11.60 -2.44 -1.96
N SER A 109 10.92 -2.78 -3.06
CA SER A 109 11.53 -3.21 -4.31
C SER A 109 10.94 -2.46 -5.50
N GLN A 110 11.67 -2.53 -6.62
CA GLN A 110 11.20 -2.12 -7.94
C GLN A 110 9.89 -2.87 -8.33
N PHE A 111 9.62 -4.04 -7.70
CA PHE A 111 8.66 -5.05 -8.14
C PHE A 111 7.54 -5.38 -7.13
N PHE A 112 6.72 -4.41 -6.74
CA PHE A 112 5.34 -4.68 -6.27
C PHE A 112 5.15 -5.32 -4.88
N GLU A 113 6.05 -5.08 -3.93
CA GLU A 113 5.80 -5.36 -2.50
C GLU A 113 5.61 -4.04 -1.75
N PRO A 114 4.43 -3.39 -1.88
CA PRO A 114 4.16 -2.19 -1.13
C PRO A 114 3.80 -2.55 0.31
N THR A 115 4.38 -1.78 1.23
CA THR A 115 4.06 -1.82 2.65
C THR A 115 3.66 -0.43 3.11
N GLY A 116 2.90 -0.33 4.20
CA GLY A 116 2.49 0.96 4.74
C GLY A 116 2.32 0.88 6.24
N ASN A 117 2.70 1.96 6.91
CA ASN A 117 2.43 2.14 8.33
C ASN A 117 1.50 3.33 8.48
N PHE A 118 0.37 3.10 9.13
CA PHE A 118 -0.67 4.08 9.36
C PHE A 118 -0.85 4.26 10.85
N HIS A 119 -0.89 5.51 11.28
CA HIS A 119 -1.14 5.89 12.66
C HIS A 119 -2.34 6.84 12.71
N ALA A 120 -3.14 6.70 13.75
CA ALA A 120 -4.23 7.62 14.01
C ALA A 120 -4.40 7.84 15.51
N ARG A 121 -4.69 9.09 15.85
CA ARG A 121 -5.10 9.48 17.20
C ARG A 121 -6.62 9.50 17.24
N ILE A 122 -7.20 8.74 18.15
CA ILE A 122 -8.65 8.61 18.32
C ILE A 122 -9.03 9.18 19.67
N ASN A 123 -9.95 10.14 19.68
CA ASN A 123 -10.50 10.66 20.91
C ASN A 123 -11.74 9.86 21.27
N TYR A 124 -11.76 9.20 22.43
CA TYR A 124 -12.97 8.59 22.99
C TYR A 124 -13.54 9.48 24.09
N PRO A 125 -14.81 9.30 24.52
CA PRO A 125 -15.44 10.11 25.55
C PRO A 125 -14.65 10.16 26.87
N ALA A 126 -14.04 9.05 27.27
CA ALA A 126 -13.29 8.96 28.52
C ALA A 126 -11.81 9.38 28.38
N ARG A 127 -11.17 9.08 27.25
CA ARG A 127 -9.73 9.31 27.01
C ARG A 127 -9.36 9.21 25.53
N GLY A 128 -8.17 9.69 25.17
CA GLY A 128 -7.61 9.43 23.84
C GLY A 128 -7.00 8.03 23.74
N ALA A 129 -6.74 7.59 22.52
CA ALA A 129 -5.96 6.41 22.22
C ALA A 129 -5.22 6.56 20.89
N ASP A 130 -4.06 5.94 20.78
CA ASP A 130 -3.33 5.80 19.53
C ASP A 130 -3.55 4.40 18.96
N ILE A 131 -3.80 4.34 17.66
CA ILE A 131 -3.81 3.09 16.90
C ILE A 131 -2.77 3.15 15.80
N ASN A 132 -2.00 2.08 15.66
CA ASN A 132 -1.08 1.90 14.54
C ASN A 132 -1.43 0.61 13.79
N ILE A 133 -1.41 0.67 12.47
CA ILE A 133 -1.66 -0.47 11.58
C ILE A 133 -0.52 -0.55 10.57
N ALA A 134 0.12 -1.71 10.50
CA ALA A 134 1.00 -2.07 9.41
C ALA A 134 0.23 -2.87 8.36
N ILE A 135 0.38 -2.50 7.09
CA ILE A 135 -0.27 -3.16 5.96
C ILE A 135 0.75 -3.56 4.91
N SER A 136 0.39 -4.57 4.12
CA SER A 136 1.10 -4.93 2.91
C SER A 136 0.13 -5.42 1.84
N HIS A 137 0.62 -5.50 0.61
CA HIS A 137 -0.10 -6.10 -0.50
C HIS A 137 0.71 -7.27 -1.10
N PRO A 138 0.75 -8.45 -0.44
CA PRO A 138 1.19 -9.65 -1.11
C PRO A 138 0.23 -9.94 -2.27
N VAL A 139 0.73 -10.63 -3.30
CA VAL A 139 0.00 -10.89 -4.55
C VAL A 139 -1.46 -11.26 -4.29
N GLY A 140 -2.39 -10.36 -4.65
CA GLY A 140 -3.83 -10.59 -4.63
C GLY A 140 -4.67 -9.61 -3.81
N ARG A 141 -4.21 -9.08 -2.67
CA ARG A 141 -4.99 -8.11 -1.86
C ARG A 141 -4.18 -7.40 -0.79
N TRP A 142 -4.66 -6.22 -0.40
CA TRP A 142 -4.24 -5.55 0.84
C TRP A 142 -4.65 -6.34 2.08
N GLN A 143 -3.70 -6.49 2.99
CA GLN A 143 -3.84 -7.17 4.27
C GLN A 143 -3.19 -6.37 5.41
N ILE A 144 -3.55 -6.72 6.64
CA ILE A 144 -3.01 -6.17 7.88
C ILE A 144 -1.95 -7.13 8.41
N ASP A 145 -0.72 -6.65 8.55
CA ASP A 145 0.40 -7.44 9.07
C ASP A 145 0.58 -7.27 10.57
N ASP A 146 0.26 -6.09 11.09
CA ASP A 146 0.31 -5.80 12.51
C ASP A 146 -0.71 -4.71 12.89
N VAL A 147 -1.17 -4.75 14.13
CA VAL A 147 -1.99 -3.71 14.72
C VAL A 147 -1.65 -3.53 16.19
N SER A 148 -1.52 -2.27 16.61
CA SER A 148 -1.35 -1.91 18.02
C SER A 148 -2.35 -0.85 18.42
N PHE A 149 -2.82 -0.96 19.66
CA PHE A 149 -3.76 -0.02 20.26
C PHE A 149 -3.27 0.36 21.64
N ALA A 150 -3.08 1.66 21.87
CA ALA A 150 -2.53 2.24 23.08
C ALA A 150 -3.48 3.34 23.61
N PRO A 151 -4.38 3.02 24.55
CA PRO A 151 -5.19 4.03 25.21
C PRO A 151 -4.33 4.88 26.17
N ASP A 152 -4.68 6.15 26.31
CA ASP A 152 -4.06 7.02 27.31
C ASP A 152 -4.27 6.48 28.73
N PRO A 153 -3.43 6.87 29.70
CA PRO A 153 -3.71 6.62 31.11
C PRO A 153 -5.10 7.13 31.51
N GLU A 154 -5.76 6.42 32.42
CA GLU A 154 -7.04 6.88 32.98
C GLU A 154 -6.79 8.17 33.78
N ARG A 155 -7.64 9.19 33.55
CA ARG A 155 -7.59 10.47 34.27
C ARG A 155 -8.26 10.38 35.62
#